data_AF-A0A1F7R095-F1
#
_entry.id   AF-A0A1F7R095-F1
#
_cell.length_a   1.000
_cell.length_b   1.000
_cell.length_c   1.000
_cell.angle_alpha   90.00
_cell.angle_beta   90.00
_cell.angle_gamma   90.00
#
_symmetry.space_group_name_H-M   'P 1'
#
loop_
_entity.id
_entity.type
_entity.pdbx_description
1 polymer ?
#
loop_
_entity_poly.entity_id
_entity_poly.type
_entity_poly.pdbx_seq_one_letter_code
_entity_poly.pdbx_strand_id
1 'polypeptide(L)'
;MRKIFIVVAGGNPAAERHFEDTIQRKRSIAEVENYLPPDQLNNLKNIYHGADFIVWGSVPGLMNTPRWDRMDPGDVVLIYNSGRIRFAGEVAAKVRNKDLARYFWRETEDKATWELMYFIVNEETVDVPLAKLNPFFGYSENYAPRGFTQIDQEKVKSFAANYGDILGVLKSLENNEEIIPVAPVKTEIIEEKIEQATTEHDEMQWRLIRLGEMAKLDVWVPANDQNKQYKGNIFRDHILREFQQGLDVAPTIKNIDVVWKFGPYSIKSAFEIEHSTSVYSGILRLSDLRAETPNSTFPLFIVADRARKQKVLNELLRPTFSSPALRLNEVVKYLSYDDVRQVDNEARQEFNPETFQIAGVSP
;
A
#
# COMPACT_ATOMS: atom_id res chain seq x y z
N MET A 1 -3.92 14.42 7.14
CA MET A 1 -2.62 13.81 7.46
C MET A 1 -2.87 12.51 8.19
N ARG A 2 -2.12 11.46 7.86
CA ARG A 2 -2.30 10.11 8.38
C ARG A 2 -1.99 10.03 9.88
N LYS A 3 -2.83 9.39 10.69
CA LYS A 3 -2.57 9.11 12.11
C LYS A 3 -1.97 7.71 12.27
N ILE A 4 -1.23 7.51 13.36
CA ILE A 4 -0.66 6.21 13.73
C ILE A 4 -1.13 5.85 15.13
N PHE A 5 -1.68 4.65 15.24
CA PHE A 5 -2.19 4.10 16.48
C PHE A 5 -1.41 2.85 16.87
N ILE A 6 -1.14 2.69 18.16
CA ILE A 6 -0.57 1.47 18.73
C ILE A 6 -1.64 0.80 19.58
N VAL A 7 -1.89 -0.47 19.34
CA VAL A 7 -2.83 -1.29 20.10
C VAL A 7 -2.10 -2.47 20.70
N VAL A 8 -2.27 -2.66 22.00
CA VAL A 8 -1.62 -3.76 22.72
C VAL A 8 -2.47 -5.02 22.58
N ALA A 9 -1.96 -6.03 21.88
CA ALA A 9 -2.56 -7.36 21.76
C ALA A 9 -1.80 -8.38 22.63
N GLY A 10 -1.61 -8.03 23.91
CA GLY A 10 -0.74 -8.77 24.81
C GLY A 10 -1.07 -8.53 26.29
N GLY A 11 -0.71 -9.49 27.14
CA GLY A 11 -0.91 -9.42 28.59
C GLY A 11 -2.25 -9.98 29.10
N ASN A 12 -3.10 -10.51 28.21
CA ASN A 12 -4.29 -11.29 28.56
C ASN A 12 -4.52 -12.38 27.48
N PRO A 13 -4.73 -13.68 27.85
CA PRO A 13 -5.01 -14.77 26.91
C PRO A 13 -6.18 -14.54 25.93
N ALA A 14 -7.11 -13.63 26.23
CA ALA A 14 -8.15 -13.24 25.27
C ALA A 14 -7.57 -12.48 24.07
N ALA A 15 -6.63 -11.55 24.28
CA ALA A 15 -6.06 -10.75 23.19
C ALA A 15 -5.23 -11.58 22.23
N GLU A 16 -4.48 -12.57 22.72
CA GLU A 16 -3.71 -13.50 21.87
C GLU A 16 -4.64 -14.37 21.01
N ARG A 17 -5.73 -14.89 21.59
CA ARG A 17 -6.74 -15.65 20.83
C ARG A 17 -7.39 -14.79 19.75
N HIS A 18 -7.74 -13.55 20.05
CA HIS A 18 -8.32 -12.65 19.05
C HIS A 18 -7.36 -12.38 17.90
N PHE A 19 -6.06 -12.25 18.21
CA PHE A 19 -5.03 -12.05 17.20
C PHE A 19 -4.98 -13.24 16.23
N GLU A 20 -5.04 -14.45 16.76
CA GLU A 20 -5.16 -15.65 15.93
C GLU A 20 -6.48 -15.65 15.12
N ASP A 21 -7.61 -15.37 15.77
CA ASP A 21 -8.94 -15.54 15.20
C ASP A 21 -9.26 -14.56 14.06
N THR A 22 -8.83 -13.30 14.14
CA THR A 22 -9.26 -12.26 13.19
C THR A 22 -8.14 -11.53 12.47
N ILE A 23 -6.88 -11.77 12.85
CA ILE A 23 -5.71 -11.26 12.13
C ILE A 23 -5.02 -12.38 11.35
N GLN A 24 -4.64 -13.47 12.03
CA GLN A 24 -3.93 -14.57 11.34
C GLN A 24 -4.87 -15.39 10.44
N ARG A 25 -6.06 -15.75 10.94
CA ARG A 25 -7.02 -16.56 10.16
C ARG A 25 -7.77 -15.76 9.10
N LYS A 26 -7.80 -14.43 9.22
CA LYS A 26 -8.68 -13.53 8.45
C LYS A 26 -10.16 -13.94 8.56
N ARG A 27 -11.08 -13.14 8.04
CA ARG A 27 -12.54 -13.39 8.04
C ARG A 27 -13.10 -13.06 6.67
N SER A 28 -14.21 -13.69 6.31
CA SER A 28 -14.80 -13.56 4.98
C SER A 28 -15.98 -12.59 4.96
N ILE A 29 -16.26 -12.04 3.78
CA ILE A 29 -17.44 -11.18 3.55
C ILE A 29 -18.73 -11.92 3.90
N ALA A 30 -18.83 -13.22 3.56
CA ALA A 30 -19.99 -14.07 3.85
C ALA A 30 -20.34 -14.13 5.34
N GLU A 31 -19.33 -14.10 6.22
CA GLU A 31 -19.52 -14.17 7.67
C GLU A 31 -20.16 -12.91 8.25
N VAL A 32 -20.04 -11.77 7.56
CA VAL A 32 -20.51 -10.46 8.07
C VAL A 32 -21.77 -9.96 7.39
N GLU A 33 -22.28 -10.62 6.35
CA GLU A 33 -23.44 -10.16 5.57
C GLU A 33 -24.70 -9.99 6.41
N ASN A 34 -24.87 -10.85 7.43
CA ASN A 34 -26.04 -10.80 8.32
C ASN A 34 -25.89 -9.80 9.48
N TYR A 35 -24.72 -9.20 9.65
CA TYR A 35 -24.44 -8.27 10.75
C TYR A 35 -24.29 -6.82 10.30
N LEU A 36 -23.85 -6.60 9.06
CA LEU A 36 -23.56 -5.27 8.55
C LEU A 36 -24.69 -4.74 7.65
N PRO A 37 -25.04 -3.45 7.77
CA PRO A 37 -25.90 -2.77 6.80
C PRO A 37 -25.37 -2.87 5.36
N PRO A 38 -26.24 -2.86 4.33
CA PRO A 38 -25.84 -3.03 2.93
C PRO A 38 -24.78 -2.03 2.45
N ASP A 39 -24.81 -0.79 2.90
CA ASP A 39 -23.82 0.25 2.57
C ASP A 39 -22.43 -0.09 3.11
N GLN A 40 -22.34 -0.56 4.35
CA GLN A 40 -21.08 -1.00 4.95
C GLN A 40 -20.55 -2.27 4.29
N LEU A 41 -21.45 -3.21 3.99
CA LEU A 41 -21.09 -4.45 3.31
C LEU A 41 -20.57 -4.20 1.89
N ASN A 42 -21.24 -3.32 1.13
CA ASN A 42 -20.81 -2.94 -0.20
C ASN A 42 -19.46 -2.21 -0.17
N ASN A 43 -19.23 -1.35 0.83
CA ASN A 43 -17.93 -0.71 1.01
C ASN A 43 -16.81 -1.74 1.26
N LEU A 44 -17.04 -2.73 2.12
CA LEU A 44 -16.06 -3.81 2.32
C LEU A 44 -15.86 -4.66 1.07
N LYS A 45 -16.93 -5.01 0.35
CA LYS A 45 -16.84 -5.75 -0.93
C LYS A 45 -16.00 -4.99 -1.96
N ASN A 46 -16.13 -3.67 -2.02
CA ASN A 46 -15.34 -2.81 -2.90
C ASN A 46 -13.87 -2.77 -2.47
N ILE A 47 -13.59 -2.54 -1.19
CA ILE A 47 -12.20 -2.43 -0.69
C ILE A 47 -11.42 -3.74 -0.82
N TYR A 48 -12.06 -4.87 -0.49
CA TYR A 48 -11.39 -6.18 -0.45
C TYR A 48 -11.58 -6.98 -1.73
N HIS A 49 -12.34 -6.48 -2.72
CA HIS A 49 -12.68 -7.22 -3.95
C HIS A 49 -13.17 -8.65 -3.69
N GLY A 50 -13.94 -8.83 -2.61
CA GLY A 50 -14.45 -10.13 -2.16
C GLY A 50 -13.43 -11.05 -1.48
N ALA A 51 -12.18 -10.63 -1.29
CA ALA A 51 -11.17 -11.36 -0.54
C ALA A 51 -11.47 -11.36 0.97
N ASP A 52 -10.80 -12.25 1.69
CA ASP A 52 -10.82 -12.27 3.15
C ASP A 52 -10.14 -11.02 3.72
N PHE A 53 -10.69 -10.52 4.82
CA PHE A 53 -10.26 -9.29 5.48
C PHE A 53 -9.73 -9.57 6.89
N ILE A 54 -8.97 -8.60 7.39
CA ILE A 54 -8.54 -8.56 8.79
C ILE A 54 -9.46 -7.60 9.55
N VAL A 55 -9.79 -7.94 10.79
CA VAL A 55 -10.59 -7.07 11.66
C VAL A 55 -10.07 -7.11 13.08
N TRP A 56 -10.07 -5.94 13.73
CA TRP A 56 -9.72 -5.81 15.14
C TRP A 56 -10.76 -4.96 15.87
N GLY A 57 -10.78 -5.08 17.20
CA GLY A 57 -11.77 -4.42 18.04
C GLY A 57 -11.22 -3.95 19.37
N SER A 58 -11.93 -3.02 20.00
CA SER A 58 -11.66 -2.56 21.36
C SER A 58 -12.94 -2.44 22.15
N VAL A 59 -12.86 -2.71 23.46
CA VAL A 59 -14.01 -2.53 24.37
C VAL A 59 -14.27 -1.03 24.55
N PRO A 60 -15.52 -0.54 24.42
CA PRO A 60 -15.86 0.84 24.70
C PRO A 60 -15.46 1.28 26.11
N GLY A 61 -15.08 2.54 26.23
CA GLY A 61 -14.72 3.13 27.52
C GLY A 61 -14.08 4.50 27.35
N LEU A 62 -13.75 5.13 28.48
CA LEU A 62 -13.18 6.49 28.54
C LEU A 62 -11.87 6.61 27.75
N MET A 63 -11.14 5.50 27.59
CA MET A 63 -9.85 5.48 26.89
C MET A 63 -9.98 5.09 25.41
N ASN A 64 -10.77 4.08 25.07
CA ASN A 64 -10.79 3.52 23.72
C ASN A 64 -11.72 4.29 22.77
N THR A 65 -12.89 4.72 23.25
CA THR A 65 -13.91 5.37 22.41
C THR A 65 -13.36 6.64 21.75
N PRO A 66 -12.76 7.60 22.48
CA PRO A 66 -12.28 8.84 21.87
C PRO A 66 -11.14 8.62 20.87
N ARG A 67 -10.38 7.53 20.99
CA ARG A 67 -9.30 7.18 20.05
C ARG A 67 -9.84 6.51 18.80
N TRP A 68 -10.79 5.60 18.97
CA TRP A 68 -11.51 4.98 17.85
C TRP A 68 -12.31 6.01 17.05
N ASP A 69 -12.96 6.97 17.72
CA ASP A 69 -13.70 8.05 17.05
C ASP A 69 -12.80 8.88 16.13
N ARG A 70 -11.54 9.09 16.54
CA ARG A 70 -10.50 9.78 15.77
C ARG A 70 -9.84 8.93 14.70
N MET A 71 -10.10 7.63 14.59
CA MET A 71 -9.58 6.82 13.49
C MET A 71 -10.35 7.12 12.20
N ASP A 72 -9.64 7.29 11.10
CA ASP A 72 -10.20 7.40 9.76
C ASP A 72 -9.59 6.34 8.84
N PRO A 73 -10.30 5.94 7.77
CA PRO A 73 -9.70 5.16 6.69
C PRO A 73 -8.37 5.78 6.23
N GLY A 74 -7.37 4.93 6.05
CA GLY A 74 -6.00 5.31 5.73
C GLY A 74 -5.08 5.46 6.93
N ASP A 75 -5.56 5.59 8.16
CA ASP A 75 -4.67 5.61 9.34
C ASP A 75 -3.90 4.30 9.52
N VAL A 76 -2.74 4.33 10.18
CA VAL A 76 -1.96 3.12 10.50
C VAL A 76 -2.34 2.59 11.87
N VAL A 77 -2.45 1.27 11.97
CA VAL A 77 -2.49 0.54 13.24
C VAL A 77 -1.25 -0.34 13.37
N LEU A 78 -0.59 -0.26 14.51
CA LEU A 78 0.51 -1.14 14.92
C LEU A 78 0.02 -1.99 16.09
N ILE A 79 0.14 -3.30 15.95
CA ILE A 79 -0.23 -4.24 17.00
C ILE A 79 1.02 -4.67 17.74
N TYR A 80 1.05 -4.31 19.01
CA TYR A 80 2.18 -4.50 19.92
C TYR A 80 1.90 -5.63 20.91
N ASN A 81 2.82 -6.58 21.03
CA ASN A 81 2.80 -7.62 22.05
C ASN A 81 4.23 -7.92 22.54
N SER A 82 4.41 -8.06 23.86
CA SER A 82 5.67 -8.43 24.51
C SER A 82 6.89 -7.61 24.06
N GLY A 83 6.76 -6.28 23.98
CA GLY A 83 7.88 -5.42 23.59
C GLY A 83 8.09 -5.29 22.08
N ARG A 84 7.29 -5.96 21.25
CA ARG A 84 7.49 -6.07 19.80
C ARG A 84 6.23 -5.66 19.04
N ILE A 85 6.41 -4.99 17.91
CA ILE A 85 5.37 -4.86 16.89
C ILE A 85 5.30 -6.21 16.18
N ARG A 86 4.12 -6.83 16.21
CA ARG A 86 3.85 -8.15 15.62
C ARG A 86 3.11 -8.07 14.29
N PHE A 87 2.47 -6.94 14.05
CA PHE A 87 1.63 -6.70 12.91
C PHE A 87 1.44 -5.20 12.72
N ALA A 88 1.38 -4.77 11.47
CA ALA A 88 1.01 -3.42 11.10
C ALA A 88 0.05 -3.46 9.91
N GLY A 89 -0.77 -2.43 9.76
CA GLY A 89 -1.63 -2.29 8.59
C GLY A 89 -2.38 -0.97 8.62
N GLU A 90 -3.27 -0.79 7.65
CA GLU A 90 -4.01 0.44 7.45
C GLU A 90 -5.49 0.23 7.73
N VAL A 91 -6.12 1.19 8.39
CA VAL A 91 -7.57 1.19 8.61
C VAL A 91 -8.27 1.30 7.27
N ALA A 92 -9.02 0.29 6.87
CA ALA A 92 -9.85 0.31 5.67
C ALA A 92 -11.23 0.93 5.93
N ALA A 93 -11.86 0.51 7.03
CA ALA A 93 -13.17 0.98 7.44
C ALA A 93 -13.33 0.78 8.95
N LYS A 94 -14.25 1.52 9.57
CA LYS A 94 -14.60 1.35 10.98
C LYS A 94 -16.09 1.07 11.13
N VAL A 95 -16.43 0.21 12.08
CA VAL A 95 -17.82 -0.09 12.44
C VAL A 95 -17.93 -0.22 13.96
N ARG A 96 -19.02 0.30 14.53
CA ARG A 96 -19.39 -0.01 15.89
C ARG A 96 -20.53 -1.01 15.90
N ASN A 97 -20.25 -2.27 16.22
CA ASN A 97 -21.25 -3.34 16.14
C ASN A 97 -21.07 -4.39 17.24
N LYS A 98 -22.00 -4.42 18.18
CA LYS A 98 -21.95 -5.30 19.35
C LYS A 98 -22.19 -6.76 18.98
N ASP A 99 -23.13 -7.04 18.09
CA ASP A 99 -23.50 -8.41 17.73
C ASP A 99 -22.42 -9.07 16.88
N LEU A 100 -21.81 -8.31 15.97
CA LEU A 100 -20.66 -8.79 15.22
C LEU A 100 -19.44 -9.04 16.12
N ALA A 101 -19.17 -8.15 17.07
CA ALA A 101 -18.08 -8.34 18.03
C ALA A 101 -18.29 -9.58 18.92
N ARG A 102 -19.54 -9.89 19.31
CA ARG A 102 -19.86 -11.15 20.01
C ARG A 102 -19.63 -12.37 19.15
N TYR A 103 -19.97 -12.29 17.87
CA TYR A 103 -19.73 -13.39 16.93
C TYR A 103 -18.24 -13.70 16.81
N PHE A 104 -17.37 -12.68 16.71
CA PHE A 104 -15.93 -12.88 16.61
C PHE A 104 -15.24 -13.18 17.95
N TRP A 105 -15.54 -12.42 18.99
CA TRP A 105 -14.74 -12.38 20.22
C TRP A 105 -15.52 -12.64 21.50
N ARG A 106 -16.80 -13.03 21.38
CA ARG A 106 -17.70 -13.32 22.51
C ARG A 106 -17.84 -12.11 23.45
N GLU A 107 -18.14 -12.36 24.72
CA GLU A 107 -18.23 -11.33 25.76
C GLU A 107 -17.20 -11.58 26.86
N THR A 108 -16.79 -10.51 27.54
CA THR A 108 -16.08 -10.56 28.82
C THR A 108 -17.02 -11.00 29.95
N GLU A 109 -16.46 -11.29 31.13
CA GLU A 109 -17.25 -11.60 32.34
C GLU A 109 -18.25 -10.48 32.68
N ASP A 110 -17.87 -9.22 32.43
CA ASP A 110 -18.72 -8.03 32.62
C ASP A 110 -19.73 -7.78 31.49
N LYS A 111 -19.95 -8.76 30.60
CA LYS A 111 -20.84 -8.67 29.42
C LYS A 111 -20.47 -7.54 28.44
N ALA A 112 -19.21 -7.13 28.45
CA ALA A 112 -18.66 -6.21 27.46
C ALA A 112 -18.10 -6.98 26.26
N THR A 113 -17.91 -6.31 25.13
CA THR A 113 -17.29 -6.90 23.93
C THR A 113 -16.52 -5.83 23.15
N TRP A 114 -15.70 -6.27 22.20
CA TRP A 114 -14.79 -5.42 21.42
C TRP A 114 -15.50 -4.72 20.26
N GLU A 115 -16.63 -4.07 20.55
CA GLU A 115 -17.53 -3.49 19.54
C GLU A 115 -17.00 -2.27 18.80
N LEU A 116 -15.90 -1.65 19.26
CA LEU A 116 -15.22 -0.57 18.52
C LEU A 116 -14.30 -1.19 17.47
N MET A 117 -14.88 -1.58 16.34
CA MET A 117 -14.21 -2.40 15.34
C MET A 117 -13.64 -1.58 14.19
N TYR A 118 -12.58 -2.10 13.58
CA TYR A 118 -12.03 -1.58 12.35
C TYR A 118 -11.40 -2.71 11.53
N PHE A 119 -11.54 -2.58 10.21
CA PHE A 119 -11.03 -3.50 9.22
C PHE A 119 -9.66 -3.03 8.75
N ILE A 120 -8.76 -3.96 8.43
CA ILE A 120 -7.36 -3.66 8.13
C ILE A 120 -6.98 -4.20 6.75
N VAL A 121 -6.32 -3.34 5.97
CA VAL A 121 -5.71 -3.65 4.66
C VAL A 121 -4.20 -3.37 4.71
N ASN A 122 -3.49 -3.88 3.70
CA ASN A 122 -2.05 -3.68 3.54
C ASN A 122 -1.29 -4.13 4.78
N GLU A 123 -1.62 -5.34 5.20
CA GLU A 123 -1.02 -5.96 6.34
C GLU A 123 0.46 -6.26 6.14
N GLU A 124 1.21 -6.06 7.21
CA GLU A 124 2.59 -6.48 7.32
C GLU A 124 2.73 -7.27 8.61
N THR A 125 3.00 -8.57 8.48
CA THR A 125 3.39 -9.39 9.63
C THR A 125 4.88 -9.19 9.83
N VAL A 126 5.23 -8.57 10.95
CA VAL A 126 6.61 -8.18 11.25
C VAL A 126 6.96 -8.62 12.67
N ASP A 127 8.24 -8.78 12.96
CA ASP A 127 8.73 -8.97 14.32
C ASP A 127 9.81 -7.95 14.67
N VAL A 128 9.37 -6.71 14.95
CA VAL A 128 10.25 -5.57 15.23
C VAL A 128 10.18 -5.18 16.70
N PRO A 129 11.30 -5.16 17.45
CA PRO A 129 11.32 -4.58 18.80
C PRO A 129 10.87 -3.12 18.77
N LEU A 130 9.91 -2.74 19.60
CA LEU A 130 9.43 -1.35 19.68
C LEU A 130 10.59 -0.39 20.02
N ALA A 131 11.56 -0.86 20.80
CA ALA A 131 12.79 -0.14 21.11
C ALA A 131 13.58 0.30 19.87
N LYS A 132 13.54 -0.46 18.76
CA LYS A 132 14.15 -0.04 17.48
C LYS A 132 13.36 1.06 16.78
N LEU A 133 12.03 1.06 16.91
CA LEU A 133 11.15 2.04 16.26
C LEU A 133 11.07 3.38 17.03
N ASN A 134 11.11 3.31 18.36
CA ASN A 134 10.95 4.47 19.26
C ASN A 134 11.85 5.68 18.90
N PRO A 135 13.16 5.50 18.59
CA PRO A 135 14.04 6.61 18.24
C PRO A 135 13.57 7.43 17.02
N PHE A 136 12.94 6.80 16.03
CA PHE A 136 12.46 7.49 14.82
C PHE A 136 11.27 8.44 15.11
N PHE A 137 10.56 8.22 16.21
CA PHE A 137 9.55 9.15 16.73
C PHE A 137 10.09 10.10 17.80
N GLY A 138 11.38 10.04 18.12
CA GLY A 138 12.01 10.78 19.21
C GLY A 138 11.50 10.35 20.59
N TYR A 139 11.16 9.07 20.77
CA TYR A 139 10.90 8.47 22.08
C TYR A 139 12.18 7.78 22.60
N SER A 140 12.26 7.59 23.93
CA SER A 140 13.29 6.74 24.51
C SER A 140 13.07 5.27 24.12
N GLU A 141 14.13 4.48 23.98
CA GLU A 141 14.02 3.06 23.58
C GLU A 141 13.13 2.24 24.53
N ASN A 142 13.13 2.58 25.82
CA ASN A 142 12.31 1.94 26.85
C ASN A 142 10.86 2.45 26.92
N TYR A 143 10.46 3.39 26.07
CA TYR A 143 9.07 3.86 26.03
C TYR A 143 8.15 2.70 25.63
N ALA A 144 7.15 2.45 26.47
CA ALA A 144 6.13 1.44 26.24
C ALA A 144 4.73 2.08 26.25
N PRO A 145 3.99 2.04 25.13
CA PRO A 145 2.63 2.54 25.08
C PRO A 145 1.72 1.68 25.94
N ARG A 146 0.65 2.28 26.49
CA ARG A 146 -0.32 1.59 27.34
C ARG A 146 -1.66 1.51 26.64
N GLY A 147 -2.17 0.28 26.47
CA GLY A 147 -3.44 0.03 25.80
C GLY A 147 -3.50 0.64 24.41
N PHE A 148 -4.70 1.04 23.99
CA PHE A 148 -4.89 1.74 22.73
C PHE A 148 -4.35 3.16 22.83
N THR A 149 -3.31 3.50 22.05
CA THR A 149 -2.61 4.78 22.07
C THR A 149 -2.55 5.40 20.66
N GLN A 150 -2.67 6.72 20.56
CA GLN A 150 -2.40 7.47 19.34
C GLN A 150 -1.02 8.13 19.48
N ILE A 151 -0.16 8.01 18.47
CA ILE A 151 1.12 8.74 18.44
C ILE A 151 0.84 10.23 18.20
N ASP A 152 1.58 11.08 18.90
CA ASP A 152 1.49 12.53 18.75
C ASP A 152 1.67 12.96 17.28
N GLN A 153 0.83 13.89 16.82
CA GLN A 153 0.77 14.23 15.40
C GLN A 153 2.02 14.93 14.88
N GLU A 154 2.70 15.74 15.70
CA GLU A 154 3.95 16.38 15.28
C GLU A 154 5.07 15.34 15.17
N LYS A 155 5.06 14.30 16.02
CA LYS A 155 5.97 13.16 15.89
C LYS A 155 5.70 12.34 14.64
N VAL A 156 4.43 12.08 14.31
CA VAL A 156 4.05 11.39 13.06
C VAL A 156 4.47 12.20 11.83
N LYS A 157 4.24 13.52 11.86
CA LYS A 157 4.65 14.43 10.78
C LYS A 157 6.17 14.46 10.61
N SER A 158 6.91 14.56 11.71
CA SER A 158 8.37 14.51 11.69
C SER A 158 8.88 13.17 11.18
N PHE A 159 8.29 12.05 11.61
CA PHE A 159 8.63 10.72 11.11
C PHE A 159 8.42 10.64 9.59
N ALA A 160 7.23 11.00 9.10
CA ALA A 160 6.89 10.91 7.69
C ALA A 160 7.80 11.79 6.82
N ALA A 161 8.10 13.02 7.28
CA ALA A 161 8.98 13.94 6.57
C ALA A 161 10.44 13.45 6.52
N ASN A 162 10.89 12.67 7.51
CA ASN A 162 12.27 12.21 7.58
C ASN A 162 12.48 10.79 7.06
N TYR A 163 11.46 9.92 7.05
CA TYR A 163 11.62 8.49 6.77
C TYR A 163 10.56 7.92 5.83
N GLY A 164 9.54 8.70 5.46
CA GLY A 164 8.46 8.27 4.57
C GLY A 164 7.45 7.37 5.28
N ASP A 165 7.11 6.25 4.64
CA ASP A 165 6.06 5.34 5.11
C ASP A 165 6.55 4.37 6.21
N ILE A 166 5.72 4.20 7.25
CA ILE A 166 6.06 3.38 8.41
C ILE A 166 6.07 1.88 8.12
N LEU A 167 5.22 1.38 7.22
CA LEU A 167 5.19 -0.05 6.90
C LEU A 167 6.51 -0.44 6.22
N GLY A 168 7.00 0.43 5.34
CA GLY A 168 8.34 0.31 4.75
C GLY A 168 9.46 0.29 5.79
N VAL A 169 9.47 1.28 6.70
CA VAL A 169 10.46 1.35 7.78
C VAL A 169 10.44 0.10 8.67
N LEU A 170 9.26 -0.44 8.99
CA LEU A 170 9.14 -1.67 9.78
C LEU A 170 9.80 -2.86 9.09
N LYS A 171 9.59 -3.05 7.78
CA LYS A 171 10.28 -4.11 7.02
C LYS A 171 11.79 -3.95 7.03
N SER A 172 12.28 -2.74 6.78
CA SER A 172 13.73 -2.50 6.81
C SER A 172 14.31 -2.76 8.21
N LEU A 173 13.62 -2.37 9.29
CA LEU A 173 14.05 -2.68 10.66
C LEU A 173 14.03 -4.19 11.00
N GLU A 174 13.07 -4.94 10.45
CA GLU A 174 12.97 -6.39 10.58
C GLU A 174 14.15 -7.09 9.89
N ASN A 175 14.45 -6.66 8.66
CA ASN A 175 15.57 -7.18 7.86
C ASN A 175 16.95 -6.67 8.32
N ASN A 176 17.00 -5.78 9.32
CA ASN A 176 18.21 -5.07 9.77
C ASN A 176 18.90 -4.25 8.66
N GLU A 177 18.09 -3.70 7.76
CA GLU A 177 18.53 -2.75 6.75
C GLU A 177 18.69 -1.36 7.36
N GLU A 178 19.58 -0.55 6.76
CA GLU A 178 19.74 0.85 7.11
C GLU A 178 18.51 1.66 6.68
N ILE A 179 17.96 2.46 7.59
CA ILE A 179 16.82 3.34 7.30
C ILE A 179 17.33 4.58 6.56
N ILE A 180 16.84 4.75 5.33
CA ILE A 180 17.24 5.85 4.47
C ILE A 180 16.37 7.06 4.81
N PRO A 181 16.96 8.23 5.14
CA PRO A 181 16.19 9.43 5.35
C PRO A 181 15.66 9.98 4.01
N VAL A 182 14.46 10.54 4.04
CA VAL A 182 13.88 11.29 2.92
C VAL A 182 14.73 12.53 2.68
N ALA A 183 15.33 12.61 1.49
CA ALA A 183 16.04 13.82 1.09
C ALA A 183 15.02 14.95 0.81
N PRO A 184 15.34 16.21 1.11
CA PRO A 184 14.51 17.33 0.68
C PRO A 184 14.54 17.41 -0.85
N VAL A 185 13.53 16.83 -1.51
CA VAL A 185 13.37 16.90 -2.95
C VAL A 185 12.87 18.30 -3.31
N LYS A 186 13.67 19.05 -4.07
CA LYS A 186 13.12 20.14 -4.89
C LYS A 186 12.59 19.50 -6.15
N THR A 187 11.29 19.22 -6.19
CA THR A 187 10.65 18.66 -7.38
C THR A 187 10.60 19.75 -8.44
N GLU A 188 11.58 19.77 -9.35
CA GLU A 188 11.41 20.47 -10.62
C GLU A 188 10.60 19.53 -11.52
N ILE A 189 9.30 19.82 -11.66
CA ILE A 189 8.44 19.10 -12.60
C ILE A 189 8.95 19.42 -13.99
N ILE A 190 9.65 18.47 -14.61
CA ILE A 190 10.00 18.57 -16.02
C ILE A 190 8.73 18.27 -16.81
N GLU A 191 8.03 19.32 -17.24
CA GLU A 191 6.95 19.21 -18.21
C GLU A 191 7.56 18.90 -19.59
N GLU A 192 7.86 17.62 -19.84
CA GLU A 192 8.10 17.17 -21.21
C GLU A 192 6.78 17.16 -21.98
N LYS A 193 6.83 17.60 -23.25
CA LYS A 193 5.71 17.43 -24.17
C LYS A 193 5.44 15.93 -24.31
N ILE A 194 4.29 15.51 -23.80
CA ILE A 194 3.74 14.17 -24.03
C ILE A 194 3.61 14.00 -25.55
N GLU A 195 4.54 13.26 -26.16
CA GLU A 195 4.38 12.82 -27.55
C GLU A 195 3.13 11.93 -27.64
N GLN A 196 2.44 11.98 -28.78
CA GLN A 196 1.23 11.19 -28.97
C GLN A 196 1.54 9.71 -28.72
N ALA A 197 0.83 9.15 -27.73
CA ALA A 197 0.91 7.74 -27.41
C ALA A 197 0.67 6.91 -28.67
N THR A 198 1.55 5.95 -28.91
CA THR A 198 1.41 5.03 -30.04
C THR A 198 0.42 3.93 -29.71
N THR A 199 -0.03 3.21 -30.73
CA THR A 199 -0.90 2.04 -30.55
C THR A 199 -0.29 0.97 -29.62
N GLU A 200 1.04 0.89 -29.54
CA GLU A 200 1.72 -0.05 -28.65
C GLU A 200 1.77 0.44 -27.21
N HIS A 201 1.93 1.75 -26.97
CA HIS A 201 1.81 2.31 -25.62
C HIS A 201 0.42 2.00 -25.03
N ASP A 202 -0.63 2.31 -25.80
CA ASP A 202 -2.01 2.08 -25.37
C ASP A 202 -2.32 0.57 -25.24
N GLU A 203 -1.71 -0.29 -26.06
CA GLU A 203 -1.77 -1.75 -25.87
C GLU A 203 -1.19 -2.15 -24.50
N MET A 204 0.04 -1.70 -24.19
CA MET A 204 0.71 -2.10 -22.95
C MET A 204 -0.04 -1.57 -21.73
N GLN A 205 -0.50 -0.31 -21.78
CA GLN A 205 -1.29 0.30 -20.72
C GLN A 205 -2.58 -0.49 -20.48
N TRP A 206 -3.30 -0.87 -21.55
CA TRP A 206 -4.48 -1.71 -21.45
C TRP A 206 -4.21 -3.07 -20.79
N ARG A 207 -3.14 -3.75 -21.22
CA ARG A 207 -2.79 -5.06 -20.66
C ARG A 207 -2.45 -4.97 -19.18
N LEU A 208 -1.75 -3.93 -18.76
CA LEU A 208 -1.46 -3.66 -17.34
C LEU A 208 -2.73 -3.33 -16.54
N ILE A 209 -3.70 -2.61 -17.13
CA ILE A 209 -5.02 -2.38 -16.52
C ILE A 209 -5.73 -3.71 -16.29
N ARG A 210 -5.87 -4.51 -17.36
CA ARG A 210 -6.53 -5.81 -17.30
C ARG A 210 -5.88 -6.74 -16.27
N LEU A 211 -4.55 -6.82 -16.26
CA LEU A 211 -3.81 -7.65 -15.30
C LEU A 211 -3.99 -7.17 -13.85
N GLY A 212 -4.05 -5.86 -13.61
CA GLY A 212 -4.34 -5.30 -12.28
C GLY A 212 -5.74 -5.70 -11.80
N GLU A 213 -6.76 -5.58 -12.65
CA GLU A 213 -8.12 -6.03 -12.33
C GLU A 213 -8.17 -7.55 -12.05
N MET A 214 -7.49 -8.36 -12.86
CA MET A 214 -7.41 -9.81 -12.67
C MET A 214 -6.66 -10.21 -11.39
N ALA A 215 -5.80 -9.33 -10.87
CA ALA A 215 -5.15 -9.47 -9.57
C ALA A 215 -6.00 -8.96 -8.40
N LYS A 216 -7.25 -8.53 -8.64
CA LYS A 216 -8.13 -7.93 -7.63
C LYS A 216 -7.49 -6.69 -6.99
N LEU A 217 -6.86 -5.87 -7.81
CA LEU A 217 -6.28 -4.59 -7.44
C LEU A 217 -7.07 -3.45 -8.06
N ASP A 218 -7.04 -2.31 -7.38
CA ASP A 218 -7.46 -1.05 -7.97
C ASP A 218 -6.38 -0.57 -8.94
N VAL A 219 -6.77 -0.08 -10.12
CA VAL A 219 -5.83 0.46 -11.10
C VAL A 219 -6.08 1.95 -11.28
N TRP A 220 -5.02 2.75 -11.38
CA TRP A 220 -5.10 4.16 -11.73
C TRP A 220 -4.17 4.48 -12.89
N VAL A 221 -4.61 5.38 -13.78
CA VAL A 221 -3.80 5.94 -14.87
C VAL A 221 -3.99 7.47 -14.93
N PRO A 222 -3.07 8.21 -15.56
CA PRO A 222 -3.13 9.66 -15.67
C PRO A 222 -4.43 10.16 -16.32
N ALA A 223 -4.90 11.34 -15.91
CA ALA A 223 -6.15 11.94 -16.39
C ALA A 223 -6.24 12.02 -17.93
N ASN A 224 -5.13 12.28 -18.61
CA ASN A 224 -5.06 12.37 -20.08
C ASN A 224 -5.31 11.02 -20.77
N ASP A 225 -5.12 9.92 -20.04
CA ASP A 225 -5.15 8.56 -20.57
C ASP A 225 -6.45 7.82 -20.24
N GLN A 226 -7.23 8.31 -19.28
CA GLN A 226 -8.46 7.64 -18.83
C GLN A 226 -9.49 7.44 -19.95
N ASN A 227 -9.56 8.35 -20.93
CA ASN A 227 -10.51 8.26 -22.05
C ASN A 227 -9.97 7.48 -23.26
N LYS A 228 -8.74 6.93 -23.18
CA LYS A 228 -8.20 6.07 -24.23
C LYS A 228 -8.94 4.73 -24.27
N GLN A 229 -8.78 4.02 -25.38
CA GLN A 229 -9.35 2.69 -25.55
C GLN A 229 -8.42 1.76 -26.31
N TYR A 230 -8.51 0.47 -26.01
CA TYR A 230 -7.82 -0.57 -26.76
C TYR A 230 -8.78 -1.73 -27.05
N LYS A 231 -8.89 -2.11 -28.34
CA LYS A 231 -9.79 -3.16 -28.84
C LYS A 231 -11.24 -3.02 -28.32
N GLY A 232 -11.73 -1.78 -28.23
CA GLY A 232 -13.10 -1.45 -27.81
C GLY A 232 -13.32 -1.36 -26.30
N ASN A 233 -12.31 -1.59 -25.47
CA ASN A 233 -12.39 -1.38 -24.02
C ASN A 233 -11.87 0.01 -23.67
N ILE A 234 -12.68 0.82 -22.98
CA ILE A 234 -12.35 2.19 -22.58
C ILE A 234 -11.72 2.14 -21.19
N PHE A 235 -10.55 2.76 -21.00
CA PHE A 235 -9.77 2.60 -19.76
C PHE A 235 -10.53 3.05 -18.52
N ARG A 236 -11.26 4.17 -18.58
CA ARG A 236 -12.06 4.72 -17.47
C ARG A 236 -13.06 3.74 -16.84
N ASP A 237 -13.46 2.69 -17.56
CA ASP A 237 -14.44 1.72 -17.09
C ASP A 237 -13.77 0.61 -16.24
N HIS A 238 -12.44 0.57 -16.21
CA HIS A 238 -11.59 -0.46 -15.59
C HIS A 238 -10.60 0.10 -14.56
N ILE A 239 -10.69 1.39 -14.23
CA ILE A 239 -9.76 2.11 -13.36
C ILE A 239 -10.50 2.93 -12.31
N LEU A 240 -9.77 3.37 -11.29
CA LEU A 240 -10.19 4.40 -10.35
C LEU A 240 -10.33 5.76 -11.05
N ARG A 241 -11.45 6.44 -10.82
CA ARG A 241 -11.68 7.82 -11.30
C ARG A 241 -10.76 8.84 -10.62
N GLU A 242 -10.56 8.67 -9.32
CA GLU A 242 -9.70 9.50 -8.47
C GLU A 242 -8.62 8.61 -7.85
N PHE A 243 -7.38 9.12 -7.77
CA PHE A 243 -6.29 8.36 -7.15
C PHE A 243 -6.58 8.10 -5.67
N GLN A 244 -7.07 9.13 -4.97
CA GLN A 244 -7.50 9.12 -3.58
C GLN A 244 -8.77 9.95 -3.48
N GLN A 245 -9.80 9.44 -2.83
CA GLN A 245 -11.08 10.13 -2.75
C GLN A 245 -10.91 11.48 -2.02
N GLY A 246 -11.23 12.58 -2.71
CA GLY A 246 -11.19 13.92 -2.13
C GLY A 246 -9.79 14.48 -1.84
N LEU A 247 -8.72 13.88 -2.40
CA LEU A 247 -7.34 14.38 -2.33
C LEU A 247 -6.73 14.50 -3.72
N ASP A 248 -5.94 15.54 -3.93
CA ASP A 248 -5.17 15.72 -5.16
C ASP A 248 -4.08 14.63 -5.27
N VAL A 249 -3.89 14.12 -6.49
CA VAL A 249 -2.80 13.19 -6.81
C VAL A 249 -1.46 13.90 -6.60
N ALA A 250 -0.53 13.26 -5.88
CA ALA A 250 0.82 13.79 -5.73
C ALA A 250 1.43 14.07 -7.12
N PRO A 251 2.12 15.22 -7.32
CA PRO A 251 2.70 15.55 -8.62
C PRO A 251 3.63 14.46 -9.18
N THR A 252 4.32 13.74 -8.31
CA THR A 252 5.22 12.61 -8.61
C THR A 252 4.48 11.41 -9.21
N ILE A 253 3.23 11.19 -8.81
CA ILE A 253 2.38 10.09 -9.28
C ILE A 253 1.59 10.49 -10.53
N LYS A 254 1.27 11.78 -10.67
CA LYS A 254 0.36 12.33 -11.69
C LYS A 254 0.69 11.89 -13.13
N ASN A 255 1.96 11.64 -13.41
CA ASN A 255 2.45 11.31 -14.74
C ASN A 255 2.97 9.87 -14.87
N ILE A 256 2.77 9.01 -13.86
CA ILE A 256 3.10 7.58 -13.95
C ILE A 256 2.03 6.87 -14.76
N ASP A 257 2.43 6.15 -15.81
CA ASP A 257 1.51 5.59 -16.81
C ASP A 257 0.47 4.62 -16.22
N VAL A 258 0.87 3.75 -15.29
CA VAL A 258 -0.04 2.85 -14.57
C VAL A 258 0.41 2.69 -13.11
N VAL A 259 -0.53 2.80 -12.18
CA VAL A 259 -0.30 2.50 -10.76
C VAL A 259 -1.33 1.48 -10.29
N TRP A 260 -0.84 0.38 -9.72
CA TRP A 260 -1.67 -0.61 -9.05
C TRP A 260 -1.76 -0.30 -7.56
N LYS A 261 -2.96 -0.43 -7.01
CA LYS A 261 -3.28 -0.10 -5.63
C LYS A 261 -4.12 -1.18 -4.98
N PHE A 262 -4.13 -1.18 -3.66
CA PHE A 262 -5.09 -1.95 -2.88
C PHE A 262 -5.79 -1.02 -1.90
N GLY A 263 -7.04 -0.70 -2.22
CA GLY A 263 -7.81 0.30 -1.52
C GLY A 263 -7.31 1.73 -1.78
N PRO A 264 -7.81 2.69 -0.97
CA PRO A 264 -7.61 4.11 -1.25
C PRO A 264 -6.17 4.59 -1.10
N TYR A 265 -5.32 3.97 -0.27
CA TYR A 265 -4.03 4.59 0.11
C TYR A 265 -2.78 3.81 -0.28
N SER A 266 -2.86 2.50 -0.55
CA SER A 266 -1.64 1.70 -0.75
C SER A 266 -1.33 1.45 -2.21
N ILE A 267 -0.12 1.83 -2.60
CA ILE A 267 0.49 1.47 -3.88
C ILE A 267 1.06 0.05 -3.76
N LYS A 268 0.70 -0.81 -4.72
CA LYS A 268 1.22 -2.17 -4.87
C LYS A 268 2.27 -2.30 -5.96
N SER A 269 2.19 -1.46 -6.99
CA SER A 269 3.22 -1.34 -8.01
C SER A 269 3.00 -0.10 -8.87
N ALA A 270 4.04 0.36 -9.55
CA ALA A 270 3.98 1.43 -10.54
C ALA A 270 4.77 1.04 -11.79
N PHE A 271 4.25 1.44 -12.95
CA PHE A 271 4.76 1.08 -14.27
C PHE A 271 4.91 2.33 -15.14
N GLU A 272 6.08 2.47 -15.76
CA GLU A 272 6.36 3.43 -16.84
C GLU A 272 6.53 2.68 -18.16
N ILE A 273 5.85 3.13 -19.21
CA ILE A 273 5.81 2.50 -20.52
C ILE A 273 6.64 3.33 -21.50
N GLU A 274 7.86 2.89 -21.74
CA GLU A 274 8.81 3.62 -22.57
C GLU A 274 8.68 3.27 -24.06
N HIS A 275 8.00 4.13 -24.83
CA HIS A 275 7.80 3.93 -26.27
C HIS A 275 8.47 4.95 -27.19
N SER A 276 8.33 6.26 -26.94
CA SER A 276 9.01 7.33 -27.73
C SER A 276 9.68 8.38 -26.85
N THR A 277 9.24 8.47 -25.60
CA THR A 277 9.88 9.20 -24.51
C THR A 277 11.32 8.74 -24.29
N SER A 278 12.11 9.63 -23.67
CA SER A 278 13.45 9.27 -23.26
C SER A 278 13.34 8.33 -22.06
N VAL A 279 13.98 7.15 -22.13
CA VAL A 279 14.13 6.22 -20.99
C VAL A 279 14.51 6.92 -19.67
N TYR A 280 15.24 8.03 -19.77
CA TYR A 280 15.63 8.84 -18.63
C TYR A 280 14.44 9.49 -17.91
N SER A 281 13.41 9.97 -18.64
CA SER A 281 12.27 10.65 -18.03
C SER A 281 11.30 9.70 -17.33
N GLY A 282 11.06 8.49 -17.84
CA GLY A 282 10.32 7.48 -17.08
C GLY A 282 11.07 7.05 -15.81
N ILE A 283 12.39 6.85 -15.89
CA ILE A 283 13.21 6.58 -14.69
C ILE A 283 13.10 7.74 -13.68
N LEU A 284 13.13 8.99 -14.16
CA LEU A 284 13.02 10.16 -13.29
C LEU A 284 11.68 10.20 -12.53
N ARG A 285 10.54 9.91 -13.18
CA ARG A 285 9.23 9.84 -12.50
C ARG A 285 9.18 8.76 -11.43
N LEU A 286 9.73 7.58 -11.71
CA LEU A 286 9.87 6.52 -10.72
C LEU A 286 10.84 6.91 -9.60
N SER A 287 11.88 7.68 -9.90
CA SER A 287 12.82 8.20 -8.92
C SER A 287 12.18 9.18 -7.94
N ASP A 288 11.26 10.03 -8.42
CA ASP A 288 10.54 10.97 -7.58
C ASP A 288 9.61 10.23 -6.60
N LEU A 289 8.86 9.24 -7.09
CA LEU A 289 8.04 8.37 -6.22
C LEU A 289 8.89 7.64 -5.17
N ARG A 290 10.07 7.14 -5.59
CA ARG A 290 11.02 6.47 -4.68
C ARG A 290 11.59 7.42 -3.65
N ALA A 291 11.92 8.65 -4.04
CA ALA A 291 12.49 9.65 -3.13
C ALA A 291 11.49 10.07 -2.03
N GLU A 292 10.19 10.10 -2.35
CA GLU A 292 9.12 10.35 -1.37
C GLU A 292 8.85 9.14 -0.46
N THR A 293 9.19 7.92 -0.93
CA THR A 293 8.97 6.67 -0.21
C THR A 293 10.23 5.78 -0.18
N PRO A 294 11.36 6.25 0.39
CA PRO A 294 12.67 5.60 0.22
C PRO A 294 12.76 4.22 0.89
N ASN A 295 11.90 3.95 1.87
CA ASN A 295 11.83 2.66 2.57
C ASN A 295 10.68 1.77 2.06
N SER A 296 9.98 2.16 0.99
CA SER A 296 8.90 1.32 0.41
C SER A 296 9.46 0.02 -0.19
N THR A 297 8.61 -1.01 -0.26
CA THR A 297 8.98 -2.34 -0.78
C THR A 297 8.17 -2.78 -2.01
N PHE A 298 7.28 -1.93 -2.51
CA PHE A 298 6.52 -2.25 -3.71
C PHE A 298 7.41 -2.21 -4.95
N PRO A 299 7.27 -3.16 -5.89
CA PRO A 299 8.09 -3.21 -7.09
C PRO A 299 7.74 -2.08 -8.06
N LEU A 300 8.76 -1.57 -8.74
CA LEU A 300 8.65 -0.58 -9.81
C LEU A 300 9.05 -1.22 -11.14
N PHE A 301 8.38 -0.85 -12.23
CA PHE A 301 8.65 -1.44 -13.54
C PHE A 301 8.83 -0.41 -14.65
N ILE A 302 9.80 -0.68 -15.51
CA ILE A 302 9.92 -0.03 -16.82
C ILE A 302 9.55 -1.05 -17.89
N VAL A 303 8.51 -0.75 -18.63
CA VAL A 303 7.93 -1.59 -19.68
C VAL A 303 8.34 -1.03 -21.03
N ALA A 304 9.19 -1.72 -21.78
CA ALA A 304 9.69 -1.21 -23.06
C ALA A 304 10.00 -2.32 -24.07
N ASP A 305 10.15 -1.95 -25.35
CA ASP A 305 10.61 -2.89 -26.37
C ASP A 305 11.96 -3.53 -25.99
N ARG A 306 12.19 -4.79 -26.42
CA ARG A 306 13.41 -5.55 -26.11
C ARG A 306 14.69 -4.85 -26.58
N ALA A 307 14.63 -4.10 -27.68
CA ALA A 307 15.76 -3.31 -28.18
C ALA A 307 16.20 -2.21 -27.19
N ARG A 308 15.32 -1.77 -26.28
CA ARG A 308 15.62 -0.74 -25.26
C ARG A 308 16.18 -1.31 -23.96
N LYS A 309 16.13 -2.62 -23.75
CA LYS A 309 16.56 -3.28 -22.50
C LYS A 309 17.93 -2.79 -22.03
N GLN A 310 18.96 -2.85 -22.88
CA GLN A 310 20.30 -2.47 -22.47
C GLN A 310 20.40 -0.98 -22.11
N LYS A 311 19.65 -0.12 -22.81
CA LYS A 311 19.58 1.31 -22.49
C LYS A 311 18.97 1.54 -21.11
N VAL A 312 17.85 0.87 -20.80
CA VAL A 312 17.20 0.93 -19.49
C VAL A 312 18.15 0.48 -18.38
N LEU A 313 18.77 -0.69 -18.52
CA LEU A 313 19.69 -1.22 -17.51
C LEU A 313 20.90 -0.30 -17.29
N ASN A 314 21.48 0.25 -18.36
CA ASN A 314 22.60 1.19 -18.27
C ASN A 314 22.21 2.51 -17.59
N GLU A 315 21.02 3.04 -17.88
CA GLU A 315 20.54 4.25 -17.19
C GLU A 315 20.33 3.97 -15.71
N LEU A 316 19.71 2.85 -15.32
CA LEU A 316 19.52 2.47 -13.91
C LEU A 316 20.83 2.35 -13.12
N LEU A 317 21.92 1.94 -13.77
CA LEU A 317 23.26 1.87 -13.17
C LEU A 317 23.96 3.22 -13.01
N ARG A 318 23.38 4.32 -13.51
CA ARG A 318 23.98 5.65 -13.34
C ARG A 318 23.96 6.02 -11.85
N PRO A 319 25.05 6.61 -11.31
CA PRO A 319 25.13 6.99 -9.90
C PRO A 319 23.97 7.86 -9.40
N THR A 320 23.35 8.66 -10.29
CA THR A 320 22.16 9.44 -9.99
C THR A 320 20.98 8.58 -9.54
N PHE A 321 20.80 7.39 -10.14
CA PHE A 321 19.67 6.49 -9.89
C PHE A 321 20.03 5.30 -9.01
N SER A 322 21.29 4.84 -9.06
CA SER A 322 21.79 3.72 -8.26
C SER A 322 22.37 4.13 -6.89
N SER A 323 22.19 5.40 -6.50
CA SER A 323 22.69 5.86 -5.20
C SER A 323 22.03 5.10 -4.05
N PRO A 324 22.70 4.96 -2.88
CA PRO A 324 22.11 4.33 -1.71
C PRO A 324 20.77 4.93 -1.26
N ALA A 325 20.50 6.19 -1.61
CA ALA A 325 19.26 6.88 -1.29
C ALA A 325 18.06 6.41 -2.13
N LEU A 326 18.29 6.04 -3.40
CA LEU A 326 17.21 5.65 -4.32
C LEU A 326 17.20 4.15 -4.61
N ARG A 327 18.38 3.55 -4.80
CA ARG A 327 18.58 2.12 -5.12
C ARG A 327 17.70 1.65 -6.29
N LEU A 328 17.50 2.50 -7.31
CA LEU A 328 16.59 2.17 -8.42
C LEU A 328 17.06 0.95 -9.22
N ASN A 329 18.37 0.73 -9.30
CA ASN A 329 18.94 -0.48 -9.88
C ASN A 329 18.53 -1.77 -9.14
N GLU A 330 18.04 -1.68 -7.92
CA GLU A 330 17.62 -2.86 -7.13
C GLU A 330 16.09 -3.02 -7.12
N VAL A 331 15.35 -1.89 -7.10
CA VAL A 331 13.89 -1.91 -6.96
C VAL A 331 13.14 -1.81 -8.29
N VAL A 332 13.76 -1.24 -9.33
CA VAL A 332 13.16 -1.13 -10.67
C VAL A 332 13.52 -2.36 -11.49
N LYS A 333 12.50 -2.98 -12.07
CA LYS A 333 12.63 -4.14 -12.96
C LYS A 333 12.27 -3.74 -14.39
N TYR A 334 13.04 -4.24 -15.34
CA TYR A 334 12.70 -4.15 -16.76
C TYR A 334 11.74 -5.28 -17.14
N LEU A 335 10.64 -4.95 -17.81
CA LEU A 335 9.73 -5.89 -18.48
C LEU A 335 9.67 -5.58 -19.97
N SER A 336 9.81 -6.59 -20.82
CA SER A 336 9.60 -6.37 -22.26
C SER A 336 8.12 -6.38 -22.62
N TYR A 337 7.77 -5.74 -23.74
CA TYR A 337 6.42 -5.84 -24.29
C TYR A 337 6.00 -7.30 -24.54
N ASP A 338 6.93 -8.16 -24.97
CA ASP A 338 6.66 -9.57 -25.17
C ASP A 338 6.34 -10.28 -23.86
N ASP A 339 7.04 -9.95 -22.77
CA ASP A 339 6.79 -10.55 -21.45
C ASP A 339 5.39 -10.13 -20.94
N VAL A 340 5.01 -8.84 -21.10
CA VAL A 340 3.67 -8.36 -20.75
C VAL A 340 2.59 -9.04 -21.58
N ARG A 341 2.79 -9.14 -22.90
CA ARG A 341 1.87 -9.85 -23.81
C ARG A 341 1.74 -11.32 -23.42
N GLN A 342 2.85 -11.99 -23.12
CA GLN A 342 2.86 -13.39 -22.73
C GLN A 342 2.08 -13.60 -21.44
N VAL A 343 2.41 -12.84 -20.40
CA VAL A 343 1.73 -12.91 -19.09
C VAL A 343 0.23 -12.65 -19.23
N ASP A 344 -0.16 -11.60 -19.96
CA ASP A 344 -1.57 -11.25 -20.19
C ASP A 344 -2.34 -12.32 -21.00
N ASN A 345 -1.70 -12.92 -22.00
CA ASN A 345 -2.31 -13.98 -22.81
C ASN A 345 -2.45 -15.30 -22.02
N GLU A 346 -1.50 -15.61 -21.15
CA GLU A 346 -1.52 -16.80 -20.29
C GLU A 346 -2.47 -16.63 -19.10
N ALA A 347 -2.75 -15.40 -18.67
CA ALA A 347 -3.70 -15.08 -17.61
C ALA A 347 -5.14 -15.44 -18.04
N ARG A 348 -5.68 -16.51 -17.46
CA ARG A 348 -7.01 -17.05 -17.81
C ARG A 348 -8.16 -16.48 -16.96
N GLN A 349 -7.96 -16.27 -15.65
CA GLN A 349 -9.02 -15.81 -14.74
C GLN A 349 -8.48 -14.99 -13.56
N GLU A 350 -7.49 -15.52 -12.84
CA GLU A 350 -6.85 -14.85 -11.70
C GLU A 350 -5.35 -14.71 -11.99
N PHE A 351 -4.80 -13.53 -11.70
CA PHE A 351 -3.40 -13.20 -11.94
C PHE A 351 -2.68 -12.95 -10.62
N ASN A 352 -1.49 -13.52 -10.44
CA ASN A 352 -0.62 -13.19 -9.30
C ASN A 352 0.38 -12.10 -9.73
N PRO A 353 0.34 -10.88 -9.14
CA PRO A 353 1.30 -9.81 -9.40
C PRO A 353 2.77 -10.22 -9.29
N GLU A 354 3.10 -11.20 -8.45
CA GLU A 354 4.47 -11.70 -8.31
C GLU A 354 5.01 -12.32 -9.60
N THR A 355 4.16 -12.74 -10.54
CA THR A 355 4.60 -13.22 -11.86
C THR A 355 5.44 -12.17 -12.59
N PHE A 356 5.11 -10.88 -12.45
CA PHE A 356 5.96 -9.81 -13.01
C PHE A 356 7.27 -9.61 -12.25
N GLN A 357 7.28 -9.87 -10.94
CA GLN A 357 8.54 -9.87 -10.20
C GLN A 357 9.51 -10.96 -10.69
N ILE A 358 8.98 -12.10 -11.14
CA ILE A 358 9.76 -13.23 -11.67
C ILE A 358 10.20 -12.96 -13.11
N ALA A 359 9.31 -12.40 -13.94
CA ALA A 359 9.61 -12.10 -15.33
C ALA A 359 10.55 -10.88 -15.49
N GLY A 360 10.47 -9.94 -14.55
CA GLY A 360 11.26 -8.71 -14.58
C GLY A 360 12.74 -8.95 -14.32
N VAL A 361 13.59 -8.18 -15.00
CA VAL A 361 15.05 -8.27 -14.86
C VAL A 361 15.61 -6.96 -14.30
N SER A 362 16.48 -7.06 -13.30
CA SER A 362 17.25 -5.92 -12.75
C SER A 362 18.67 -5.89 -13.36
N PRO A 363 19.35 -4.72 -13.34
CA PRO A 363 20.74 -4.57 -13.76
C PRO A 363 21.74 -5.60 -13.22
#